data_AF-A0A8H5BCQ2-F1
#
_entry.id   AF-A0A8H5BCQ2-F1
#
_cell.length_a   1.000
_cell.length_b   1.000
_cell.length_c   1.000
_cell.angle_alpha   90.00
_cell.angle_beta   90.00
_cell.angle_gamma   90.00
#
_symmetry.space_group_name_H-M   'P 1'
#
loop_
_entity.id
_entity.type
_entity.pdbx_description
1 polymer ?
#
loop_
_entity_poly.entity_id
_entity_poly.type
_entity_poly.pdbx_seq_one_letter_code
_entity_poly.pdbx_strand_id
1 'polypeptide(L)'
;MPVHTNGHDRNPGLSPNPDDVLDKLRDLVSEKYSQQDTAAMHIRSMALIGRLKSLYRAANTATRIKKDDTAAARQEMDQSHLNLQNLLYEKRHLEREIEKCRQFASVYQDITLYTLEEFKRLAPPPARTDGVLADEHQLMLNRLSFELSERQRLDLRKKELLQQKETLLKESKAKAVTMDTVKTHIDTLMKAWIALFSLQLC
;
A
#
# COMPACT_ATOMS: atom_id res chain seq x y z
N MET A 1 23.36 21.12 -2.35
CA MET A 1 24.70 21.49 -1.87
C MET A 1 25.42 22.22 -3.00
N PRO A 2 26.13 23.33 -2.73
CA PRO A 2 26.75 24.11 -3.78
C PRO A 2 27.93 23.31 -4.34
N VAL A 3 27.86 22.99 -5.64
CA VAL A 3 28.97 22.39 -6.38
C VAL A 3 30.06 23.46 -6.46
N HIS A 4 31.05 23.36 -5.57
CA HIS A 4 32.30 24.09 -5.73
C HIS A 4 32.96 23.57 -7.00
N THR A 5 32.69 24.23 -8.12
CA THR A 5 33.55 24.18 -9.30
C THR A 5 34.87 24.82 -8.90
N ASN A 6 35.77 24.02 -8.33
CA ASN A 6 37.16 24.41 -8.18
C ASN A 6 37.71 24.55 -9.61
N GLY A 7 37.63 25.77 -10.13
CA GLY A 7 38.41 26.23 -11.26
C GLY A 7 39.86 26.03 -10.88
N HIS A 8 40.42 24.91 -11.31
CA HIS A 8 41.84 24.69 -11.26
C HIS A 8 42.44 25.62 -12.30
N ASP A 9 42.70 26.86 -11.89
CA ASP A 9 43.50 27.86 -12.60
C ASP A 9 44.86 27.22 -12.89
N ARG A 10 44.94 26.52 -14.02
CA ARG A 10 46.20 26.11 -14.61
C ARG A 10 46.80 27.37 -15.18
N ASN A 11 47.78 27.92 -14.48
CA ASN A 11 48.72 28.90 -14.99
C ASN A 11 49.10 28.53 -16.45
N PRO A 12 48.68 29.29 -17.48
CA PRO A 12 48.99 29.01 -18.89
C PRO A 12 50.42 29.52 -19.19
N GLY A 13 51.38 29.06 -18.40
CA GLY A 13 52.79 29.42 -18.56
C GLY A 13 53.45 28.55 -19.61
N LEU A 14 53.75 29.16 -20.78
CA LEU A 14 54.75 28.69 -21.76
C LEU A 14 54.49 27.33 -22.43
N SER A 15 53.25 26.99 -22.77
CA SER A 15 53.06 26.01 -23.84
C SER A 15 53.11 26.73 -25.20
N PRO A 16 54.06 26.37 -26.06
CA PRO A 16 54.11 26.80 -27.45
C PRO A 16 52.75 26.74 -28.13
N ASN A 17 52.37 27.76 -28.89
CA ASN A 17 51.26 27.60 -29.81
C ASN A 17 51.61 26.45 -30.79
N PRO A 18 50.78 25.39 -30.92
CA PRO A 18 51.01 24.31 -31.86
C PRO A 18 51.25 24.80 -33.29
N ASP A 19 50.50 25.83 -33.70
CA ASP A 19 50.61 26.41 -35.04
C ASP A 19 51.97 27.09 -35.24
N ASP A 20 52.49 27.79 -34.21
CA ASP A 20 53.84 28.39 -34.22
C ASP A 20 54.94 27.33 -34.38
N VAL A 21 54.77 26.14 -33.81
CA VAL A 21 55.74 25.04 -33.96
C VAL A 21 55.68 24.46 -35.37
N LEU A 22 54.47 24.28 -35.90
CA LEU A 22 54.25 23.75 -37.24
C LEU A 22 54.73 24.72 -38.33
N ASP A 23 54.48 26.00 -38.16
CA ASP A 23 54.94 27.06 -39.08
C ASP A 23 56.46 27.16 -39.05
N LYS A 24 57.09 27.09 -37.88
CA LYS A 24 58.56 27.03 -37.76
C LYS A 24 59.15 25.76 -38.38
N LEU A 25 58.46 24.61 -38.27
CA LEU A 25 58.88 23.37 -38.94
C LEU A 25 58.77 23.48 -40.47
N ARG A 26 57.71 24.13 -40.98
CA ARG A 26 57.54 24.39 -42.42
C ARG A 26 58.59 25.37 -42.96
N ASP A 27 58.91 26.41 -42.19
CA ASP A 27 59.89 27.41 -42.59
C ASP A 27 61.30 26.82 -42.75
N LEU A 28 61.64 25.72 -42.07
CA LEU A 28 62.93 25.03 -42.24
C LEU A 28 63.17 24.50 -43.66
N VAL A 29 62.14 24.38 -44.49
CA VAL A 29 62.22 23.92 -45.89
C VAL A 29 62.35 25.10 -46.87
N SER A 30 62.23 26.34 -46.40
CA SER A 30 62.37 27.56 -47.22
C SER A 30 63.80 27.76 -47.75
N GLU A 31 63.92 28.35 -48.95
CA GLU A 31 65.22 28.67 -49.61
C GLU A 31 66.16 29.54 -48.74
N LYS A 32 65.61 30.26 -47.75
CA LYS A 32 66.34 31.09 -46.79
C LYS A 32 67.41 30.35 -45.99
N TYR A 33 67.30 29.03 -45.87
CA TYR A 33 68.23 28.20 -45.10
C TYR A 33 69.17 27.36 -45.99
N SER A 34 69.14 27.55 -47.32
CA SER A 34 69.87 26.73 -48.28
C SER A 34 71.41 26.86 -48.22
N GLN A 35 71.94 27.85 -47.50
CA GLN A 35 73.39 28.07 -47.28
C GLN A 35 73.81 27.86 -45.82
N GLN A 36 72.92 27.37 -44.96
CA GLN A 36 73.19 27.23 -43.53
C GLN A 36 73.88 25.89 -43.20
N ASP A 37 74.72 25.90 -42.14
CA ASP A 37 75.38 24.71 -41.61
C ASP A 37 74.37 23.59 -41.27
N THR A 38 74.61 22.39 -41.81
CA THR A 38 73.72 21.22 -41.69
C THR A 38 73.54 20.80 -40.23
N ALA A 39 74.61 20.90 -39.42
CA ALA A 39 74.55 20.59 -38.00
C ALA A 39 73.60 21.52 -37.25
N ALA A 40 73.63 22.82 -37.53
CA ALA A 40 72.73 23.81 -36.95
C ALA A 40 71.26 23.57 -37.34
N MET A 41 70.99 23.17 -38.59
CA MET A 41 69.64 22.81 -39.05
C MET A 41 69.11 21.55 -38.35
N HIS A 42 69.96 20.53 -38.17
CA HIS A 42 69.58 19.31 -37.44
C HIS A 42 69.21 19.60 -35.98
N ILE A 43 70.01 20.41 -35.29
CA ILE A 43 69.74 20.81 -33.90
C ILE A 43 68.39 21.54 -33.80
N ARG A 44 68.12 22.50 -34.70
CA ARG A 44 66.86 23.26 -34.71
C ARG A 44 65.65 22.37 -35.02
N SER A 45 65.78 21.47 -35.99
CA SER A 45 64.73 20.49 -36.35
C SER A 45 64.40 19.58 -35.18
N MET A 46 65.42 19.03 -34.52
CA MET A 46 65.24 18.15 -33.35
C MET A 46 64.59 18.87 -32.17
N ALA A 47 64.93 20.15 -31.93
CA ALA A 47 64.29 20.96 -30.91
C ALA A 47 62.79 21.18 -31.19
N LEU A 48 62.42 21.50 -32.45
CA LEU A 48 61.03 21.67 -32.85
C LEU A 48 60.23 20.36 -32.80
N ILE A 49 60.81 19.24 -33.21
CA ILE A 49 60.19 17.91 -33.08
C ILE A 49 60.00 17.55 -31.60
N GLY A 50 60.98 17.85 -30.73
CA GLY A 50 60.86 17.67 -29.29
C GLY A 50 59.69 18.45 -28.69
N ARG A 51 59.51 19.70 -29.15
CA ARG A 51 58.40 20.61 -28.80
C ARG A 51 57.05 20.09 -29.31
N LEU A 52 56.99 19.56 -30.53
CA LEU A 52 55.78 18.92 -31.07
C LEU A 52 55.40 17.66 -30.28
N LYS A 53 56.39 16.82 -29.92
CA LYS A 53 56.17 15.62 -29.10
C LYS A 53 55.67 15.97 -27.69
N SER A 54 56.12 17.07 -27.10
CA SER A 54 55.62 17.51 -25.79
C SER A 54 54.17 17.98 -25.87
N LEU A 55 53.80 18.76 -26.90
CA LEU A 55 52.42 19.17 -27.16
C LEU A 55 51.49 17.95 -27.38
N TYR A 56 51.93 16.97 -28.17
CA TYR A 56 51.18 15.73 -28.37
C TYR A 56 50.92 14.97 -27.05
N ARG A 57 51.95 14.82 -26.20
CA ARG A 57 51.79 14.20 -24.88
C ARG A 57 50.86 15.00 -23.97
N ALA A 58 50.92 16.34 -24.02
CA ALA A 58 50.04 17.21 -23.26
C ALA A 58 48.57 17.04 -23.71
N ALA A 59 48.31 17.03 -25.01
CA ALA A 59 46.97 16.82 -25.58
C ALA A 59 46.40 15.43 -25.22
N ASN A 60 47.21 14.37 -25.32
CA ASN A 60 46.79 13.02 -24.94
C ASN A 60 46.50 12.92 -23.43
N THR A 61 47.34 13.53 -22.60
CA THR A 61 47.12 13.58 -21.15
C THR A 61 45.83 14.33 -20.82
N ALA A 62 45.60 15.49 -21.44
CA ALA A 62 44.37 16.26 -21.27
C ALA A 62 43.13 15.46 -21.70
N THR A 63 43.20 14.76 -22.82
CA THR A 63 42.12 13.89 -23.31
C THR A 63 41.84 12.76 -22.34
N ARG A 64 42.87 12.11 -21.80
CA ARG A 64 42.70 11.03 -20.81
C ARG A 64 42.03 11.55 -19.54
N ILE A 65 42.51 12.67 -18.99
CA ILE A 65 41.90 13.31 -17.81
C ILE A 65 40.41 13.58 -18.06
N LYS A 66 40.05 14.16 -19.21
CA LYS A 66 38.63 14.43 -19.52
C LYS A 66 37.79 13.18 -19.67
N LYS A 67 38.35 12.09 -20.20
CA LYS A 67 37.67 10.79 -20.24
C LYS A 67 37.44 10.24 -18.83
N ASP A 68 38.46 10.31 -17.98
CA ASP A 68 38.38 9.83 -16.59
C ASP A 68 37.38 10.65 -15.77
N ASP A 69 37.41 11.99 -15.89
CA ASP A 69 36.45 12.90 -15.25
C ASP A 69 35.00 12.58 -15.67
N THR A 70 34.79 12.36 -16.97
CA THR A 70 33.46 12.05 -17.51
C THR A 70 32.98 10.66 -17.07
N ALA A 71 33.89 9.68 -17.02
CA ALA A 71 33.58 8.34 -16.55
C ALA A 71 33.20 8.34 -15.07
N ALA A 72 33.91 9.10 -14.23
CA ALA A 72 33.61 9.26 -12.82
C ALA A 72 32.22 9.91 -12.60
N ALA A 73 31.93 11.00 -13.31
CA ALA A 73 30.63 11.66 -13.24
C ALA A 73 29.48 10.73 -13.70
N ARG A 74 29.71 9.94 -14.76
CA ARG A 74 28.75 8.94 -15.24
C ARG A 74 28.51 7.85 -14.18
N GLN A 75 29.55 7.36 -13.52
CA GLN A 75 29.42 6.36 -12.48
C GLN A 75 28.63 6.88 -11.27
N GLU A 76 28.85 8.14 -10.86
CA GLU A 76 28.07 8.77 -9.79
C GLU A 76 26.59 8.91 -10.14
N MET A 77 26.30 9.31 -11.38
CA MET A 77 24.93 9.37 -11.91
C MET A 77 24.28 7.98 -11.92
N ASP A 78 24.98 6.96 -12.42
CA ASP A 78 24.47 5.58 -12.48
C ASP A 78 24.16 5.05 -11.07
N GLN A 79 25.02 5.33 -10.09
CA GLN A 79 24.79 4.96 -8.69
C GLN A 79 23.58 5.68 -8.09
N SER A 80 23.42 6.97 -8.38
CA SER A 80 22.26 7.76 -7.93
C SER A 80 20.97 7.24 -8.56
N HIS A 81 21.01 6.86 -9.83
CA HIS A 81 19.87 6.26 -10.53
C HIS A 81 19.49 4.90 -9.93
N LEU A 82 20.46 4.05 -9.58
CA LEU A 82 20.21 2.78 -8.89
C LEU A 82 19.50 3.02 -7.54
N ASN A 83 19.99 3.98 -6.74
CA ASN A 83 19.40 4.32 -5.45
C ASN A 83 17.95 4.80 -5.62
N LEU A 84 17.68 5.63 -6.63
CA LEU A 84 16.32 6.07 -6.95
C LEU A 84 15.41 4.88 -7.29
N GLN A 85 15.88 3.92 -8.10
CA GLN A 85 15.09 2.73 -8.43
C GLN A 85 14.77 1.88 -7.19
N ASN A 86 15.71 1.74 -6.26
CA ASN A 86 15.48 1.05 -4.98
C ASN A 86 14.39 1.74 -4.16
N LEU A 87 14.45 3.07 -4.02
CA LEU A 87 13.42 3.85 -3.30
C LEU A 87 12.06 3.78 -3.98
N LEU A 88 12.01 3.81 -5.31
CA LEU A 88 10.76 3.66 -6.06
C LEU A 88 10.14 2.28 -5.88
N TYR A 89 10.98 1.24 -5.80
CA TYR A 89 10.51 -0.11 -5.51
C TYR A 89 9.92 -0.19 -4.09
N GLU A 90 10.62 0.35 -3.10
CA GLU A 90 10.16 0.40 -1.71
C GLU A 90 8.85 1.17 -1.58
N LYS A 91 8.75 2.36 -2.19
CA LYS A 91 7.50 3.14 -2.24
C LYS A 91 6.34 2.32 -2.79
N ARG A 92 6.53 1.67 -3.95
CA ARG A 92 5.48 0.82 -4.56
C ARG A 92 5.11 -0.36 -3.67
N HIS A 93 6.08 -0.94 -2.96
CA HIS A 93 5.81 -2.01 -2.00
C HIS A 93 4.94 -1.49 -0.86
N LEU A 94 5.32 -0.38 -0.23
CA LEU A 94 4.57 0.20 0.88
C LEU A 94 3.16 0.61 0.45
N GLU A 95 3.00 1.22 -0.72
CA GLU A 95 1.68 1.55 -1.28
C GLU A 95 0.78 0.32 -1.42
N ARG A 96 1.32 -0.81 -1.89
CA ARG A 96 0.57 -2.07 -1.97
C ARG A 96 0.20 -2.61 -0.60
N GLU A 97 1.09 -2.56 0.39
CA GLU A 97 0.78 -3.03 1.75
C GLU A 97 -0.27 -2.13 2.42
N ILE A 98 -0.17 -0.81 2.25
CA ILE A 98 -1.19 0.13 2.73
C ILE A 98 -2.55 -0.19 2.12
N GLU A 99 -2.59 -0.45 0.81
CA GLU A 99 -3.83 -0.78 0.12
C GLU A 99 -4.41 -2.11 0.61
N LYS A 100 -3.58 -3.13 0.84
CA LYS A 100 -4.02 -4.39 1.48
C LYS A 100 -4.62 -4.14 2.87
N CYS A 101 -3.97 -3.31 3.68
CA CYS A 101 -4.48 -2.95 5.00
C CYS A 101 -5.80 -2.17 4.93
N ARG A 102 -5.98 -1.30 3.92
CA ARG A 102 -7.23 -0.55 3.70
C ARG A 102 -8.36 -1.43 3.21
N GLN A 103 -8.05 -2.45 2.41
CA GLN A 103 -9.01 -3.45 1.95
C GLN A 103 -9.44 -4.43 3.04
N PHE A 104 -8.93 -4.27 4.26
CA PHE A 104 -9.43 -5.01 5.40
C PHE A 104 -10.91 -4.64 5.67
N ALA A 105 -11.81 -5.43 5.11
CA ALA A 105 -13.22 -5.38 5.40
C ALA A 105 -13.50 -6.23 6.64
N SER A 106 -13.90 -5.58 7.73
CA SER A 106 -14.33 -6.25 8.94
C SER A 106 -15.83 -6.53 8.88
N VAL A 107 -16.22 -7.76 9.24
CA VAL A 107 -17.63 -8.24 9.21
C VAL A 107 -18.63 -7.31 9.90
N TYR A 108 -18.20 -6.49 10.87
CA TYR A 108 -19.10 -5.56 11.56
C TYR A 108 -19.67 -4.44 10.66
N GLN A 109 -19.04 -4.15 9.53
CA GLN A 109 -19.50 -3.13 8.59
C GLN A 109 -20.80 -3.52 7.87
N ASP A 110 -21.09 -4.83 7.77
CA ASP A 110 -22.28 -5.35 7.08
C ASP A 110 -23.47 -5.60 8.03
N ILE A 111 -23.30 -5.35 9.33
CA ILE A 111 -24.32 -5.63 10.33
C ILE A 111 -25.28 -4.44 10.43
N THR A 112 -26.58 -4.67 10.27
CA THR A 112 -27.60 -3.67 10.62
C THR A 112 -27.58 -3.43 12.13
N LEU A 113 -27.16 -2.24 12.52
CA LEU A 113 -27.15 -1.77 13.91
C LEU A 113 -28.34 -0.84 14.16
N TYR A 114 -28.78 -0.75 15.41
CA TYR A 114 -29.67 0.32 15.85
C TYR A 114 -29.12 1.70 15.47
N THR A 115 -30.05 2.61 15.14
CA THR A 115 -29.71 4.01 14.87
C THR A 115 -29.09 4.67 16.10
N LEU A 116 -28.37 5.77 15.89
CA LEU A 116 -27.70 6.48 16.98
C LEU A 116 -28.69 7.01 18.02
N GLU A 117 -29.87 7.45 17.58
CA GLU A 117 -30.97 7.91 18.45
C GLU A 117 -31.54 6.75 19.28
N GLU A 118 -31.78 5.59 18.65
CA GLU A 118 -32.28 4.41 19.35
C GLU A 118 -31.27 3.88 20.37
N PHE A 119 -29.99 3.83 20.00
CA PHE A 119 -28.91 3.49 20.91
C PHE A 119 -28.87 4.46 22.09
N LYS A 120 -28.89 5.77 21.82
CA LYS A 120 -28.94 6.81 22.85
C LYS A 120 -30.17 6.76 23.75
N ARG A 121 -31.24 6.07 23.36
CA ARG A 121 -32.44 5.88 24.19
C ARG A 121 -32.44 4.55 24.95
N LEU A 122 -32.03 3.46 24.30
CA LEU A 122 -32.20 2.09 24.79
C LEU A 122 -30.97 1.50 25.47
N ALA A 123 -29.76 1.96 25.13
CA ALA A 123 -28.55 1.38 25.68
C ALA A 123 -28.39 1.66 27.18
N PRO A 124 -27.62 0.86 27.93
CA PRO A 124 -27.38 1.11 29.35
C PRO A 124 -26.67 2.47 29.60
N PRO A 125 -26.91 3.15 30.74
CA PRO A 125 -26.18 4.38 31.12
C PRO A 125 -24.65 4.32 30.98
N PRO A 126 -23.93 3.25 31.41
CA PRO A 126 -22.47 3.20 31.27
C PRO A 126 -21.99 3.19 29.81
N ALA A 127 -22.83 2.76 28.86
CA ALA A 127 -22.50 2.70 27.44
C ALA A 127 -22.75 4.02 26.69
N ARG A 128 -23.29 5.05 27.36
CA ARG A 128 -23.68 6.35 26.76
C ARG A 128 -23.13 7.55 27.52
N THR A 129 -22.01 7.39 28.22
CA THR A 129 -21.36 8.51 28.91
C THR A 129 -20.86 9.53 27.90
N ASP A 130 -20.77 10.81 28.29
CA ASP A 130 -20.36 11.89 27.37
C ASP A 130 -18.97 11.66 26.78
N GLY A 131 -18.06 11.07 27.57
CA GLY A 131 -16.72 10.68 27.08
C GLY A 131 -16.75 9.57 26.02
N VAL A 132 -17.69 8.63 26.12
CA VAL A 132 -17.90 7.58 25.12
C VAL A 132 -18.57 8.14 23.86
N LEU A 133 -19.49 9.09 24.01
CA LEU A 133 -20.16 9.72 22.87
C LEU A 133 -19.23 10.63 22.07
N ALA A 134 -18.19 11.17 22.70
CA ALA A 134 -17.18 12.01 22.06
C ALA A 134 -16.12 11.22 21.27
N ASP A 135 -15.85 9.96 21.65
CA ASP A 135 -14.90 9.08 20.96
C ASP A 135 -15.64 8.13 20.01
N GLU A 136 -15.46 8.34 18.69
CA GLU A 136 -16.11 7.53 17.65
C GLU A 136 -15.81 6.03 17.76
N HIS A 137 -14.59 5.66 18.13
CA HIS A 137 -14.19 4.26 18.23
C HIS A 137 -14.87 3.59 19.43
N GLN A 138 -14.84 4.25 20.59
CA GLN A 138 -15.51 3.75 21.78
C GLN A 138 -17.03 3.70 21.60
N LEU A 139 -17.61 4.69 20.92
CA LEU A 139 -19.01 4.68 20.54
C LEU A 139 -19.35 3.46 19.68
N MET A 140 -18.54 3.16 18.66
CA MET A 140 -18.78 1.99 17.80
C MET A 140 -18.69 0.67 18.57
N LEU A 141 -17.69 0.50 19.44
CA LEU A 141 -17.55 -0.68 20.28
C LEU A 141 -18.76 -0.89 21.19
N ASN A 142 -19.23 0.18 21.83
CA ASN A 142 -20.41 0.12 22.69
C ASN A 142 -21.69 -0.17 21.91
N ARG A 143 -21.84 0.38 20.71
CA ARG A 143 -22.96 0.05 19.80
C ARG A 143 -22.96 -1.42 19.42
N LEU A 144 -21.80 -2.00 19.09
CA LEU A 144 -21.67 -3.42 18.75
C LEU A 144 -21.95 -4.33 19.96
N SER A 145 -21.44 -3.96 21.14
CA SER A 145 -21.71 -4.69 22.38
C SER A 145 -23.20 -4.70 22.73
N PHE A 146 -23.86 -3.54 22.60
CA PHE A 146 -25.29 -3.42 22.81
C PHE A 146 -26.08 -4.28 21.81
N GLU A 147 -25.76 -4.22 20.52
CA GLU A 147 -26.40 -5.05 19.49
C GLU A 147 -26.27 -6.54 19.82
N LEU A 148 -25.08 -6.99 20.21
CA LEU A 148 -24.85 -8.38 20.61
C LEU A 148 -25.74 -8.78 21.80
N SER A 149 -25.79 -7.94 22.82
CA SER A 149 -26.61 -8.19 24.02
C SER A 149 -28.11 -8.28 23.68
N GLU A 150 -28.60 -7.42 22.80
CA GLU A 150 -30.00 -7.43 22.38
C GLU A 150 -30.33 -8.66 21.53
N ARG A 151 -29.43 -9.06 20.62
CA ARG A 151 -29.60 -10.30 19.85
C ARG A 151 -29.65 -11.54 20.73
N GLN A 152 -28.78 -11.61 21.73
CA GLN A 152 -28.79 -12.71 22.71
C GLN A 152 -30.09 -12.74 23.51
N ARG A 153 -30.56 -11.57 23.99
CA ARG A 153 -31.83 -11.44 24.71
C ARG A 153 -33.02 -11.89 23.87
N LEU A 154 -33.07 -11.45 22.60
CA LEU A 154 -34.14 -11.81 21.67
C LEU A 154 -34.12 -13.31 21.30
N ASP A 155 -32.94 -13.90 21.12
CA ASP A 155 -32.81 -15.34 20.83
C ASP A 155 -33.27 -16.18 22.03
N LEU A 156 -32.89 -15.80 23.25
CA LEU A 156 -33.37 -16.45 24.47
C LEU A 156 -34.90 -16.35 24.57
N ARG A 157 -35.46 -15.16 24.37
CA ARG A 157 -36.90 -14.95 24.43
C ARG A 157 -37.65 -15.75 23.36
N LYS A 158 -37.08 -15.85 22.15
CA LYS A 158 -37.62 -16.68 21.07
C LYS A 158 -37.65 -18.15 21.48
N LYS A 159 -36.59 -18.68 22.08
CA LYS A 159 -36.52 -20.07 22.57
C LYS A 159 -37.59 -20.34 23.63
N GLU A 160 -37.75 -19.43 24.60
CA GLU A 160 -38.80 -19.53 25.62
C GLU A 160 -40.21 -19.55 24.99
N LEU A 161 -40.49 -18.64 24.07
CA LEU A 161 -41.79 -18.57 23.39
C LEU A 161 -42.07 -19.82 22.54
N LEU A 162 -41.05 -20.39 21.91
CA LEU A 162 -41.19 -21.64 21.16
C LEU A 162 -41.52 -22.82 22.09
N GLN A 163 -40.87 -22.91 23.25
CA GLN A 163 -41.19 -23.92 24.26
C GLN A 163 -42.62 -23.76 24.78
N GLN A 164 -43.03 -22.53 25.12
CA GLN A 164 -44.40 -22.25 25.56
C GLN A 164 -45.43 -22.63 24.49
N LYS A 165 -45.17 -22.29 23.23
CA LYS A 165 -46.01 -22.70 22.09
C LYS A 165 -46.12 -24.22 21.99
N GLU A 166 -45.01 -24.95 22.14
CA GLU A 166 -45.02 -26.41 22.07
C GLU A 166 -45.84 -27.04 23.20
N THR A 167 -45.69 -26.53 24.44
CA THR A 167 -46.47 -26.97 25.59
C THR A 167 -47.96 -26.73 25.39
N LEU A 168 -48.35 -25.53 24.96
CA LEU A 168 -49.75 -25.19 24.69
C LEU A 168 -50.34 -26.05 23.55
N LEU A 169 -49.56 -26.38 22.52
CA LEU A 169 -50.01 -27.28 21.46
C LEU A 169 -50.22 -28.71 21.98
N LYS A 170 -49.37 -29.21 22.88
CA LYS A 170 -49.55 -30.52 23.53
C LYS A 170 -50.81 -30.53 24.41
N GLU A 171 -51.00 -29.50 25.23
CA GLU A 171 -52.20 -29.35 26.06
C GLU A 171 -53.47 -29.25 25.22
N SER A 172 -53.46 -28.47 24.14
CA SER A 172 -54.59 -28.34 23.22
C SER A 172 -54.95 -29.69 22.57
N LYS A 173 -53.95 -30.48 22.15
CA LYS A 173 -54.18 -31.82 21.60
C LYS A 173 -54.75 -32.77 22.66
N ALA A 174 -54.22 -32.76 23.88
CA ALA A 174 -54.74 -33.58 24.98
C ALA A 174 -56.20 -33.23 25.30
N LYS A 175 -56.52 -31.93 25.39
CA LYS A 175 -57.90 -31.46 25.59
C LYS A 175 -58.83 -31.90 24.45
N ALA A 176 -58.38 -31.81 23.19
CA ALA A 176 -59.15 -32.27 22.04
C ALA A 176 -59.46 -33.78 22.10
N VAL A 177 -58.49 -34.61 22.49
CA VAL A 177 -58.70 -36.06 22.70
C VAL A 177 -59.70 -36.30 23.83
N THR A 178 -59.57 -35.62 24.98
CA THR A 178 -60.53 -35.77 26.08
C THR A 178 -61.95 -35.34 25.68
N MET A 179 -62.08 -34.27 24.88
CA MET A 179 -63.36 -33.81 24.37
C MET A 179 -64.00 -34.85 23.44
N ASP A 180 -63.20 -35.47 22.56
CA ASP A 180 -63.68 -36.56 21.70
C ASP A 180 -64.14 -37.77 22.51
N THR A 181 -63.37 -38.17 23.54
CA THR A 181 -63.79 -39.23 24.48
C THR A 181 -65.10 -38.89 25.19
N VAL A 182 -65.26 -37.69 25.74
CA VAL A 182 -66.51 -37.26 26.38
C VAL A 182 -67.68 -37.30 25.39
N LYS A 183 -67.47 -36.85 24.15
CA LYS A 183 -68.47 -36.93 23.08
C LYS A 183 -68.90 -38.38 22.83
N THR A 184 -67.95 -39.31 22.70
CA THR A 184 -68.27 -40.74 22.51
C THR A 184 -69.05 -41.32 23.69
N HIS A 185 -68.76 -40.92 24.93
CA HIS A 185 -69.53 -41.35 26.09
C HIS A 185 -70.97 -40.80 26.07
N ILE A 186 -71.15 -39.53 25.71
CA ILE A 186 -72.49 -38.93 25.54
C ILE A 186 -73.27 -39.67 24.45
N ASP A 187 -72.68 -39.91 23.29
CA ASP A 187 -73.34 -40.64 22.19
C ASP A 187 -73.73 -42.07 22.62
N THR A 188 -72.90 -42.73 23.42
CA THR A 188 -73.18 -44.06 23.96
C THR A 188 -74.34 -44.03 24.94
N LEU A 189 -74.35 -43.07 25.88
CA LEU A 189 -75.46 -42.87 26.81
C LEU A 189 -76.75 -42.53 26.07
N MET A 190 -76.71 -41.65 25.07
CA MET A 190 -77.87 -41.32 24.25
C MET A 190 -78.44 -42.56 23.54
N LYS A 191 -77.59 -43.39 22.92
CA LYS A 191 -78.03 -44.65 22.30
C LYS A 191 -78.66 -45.60 23.31
N ALA A 192 -78.08 -45.74 24.50
CA ALA A 192 -78.63 -46.58 25.57
C ALA A 192 -79.99 -46.06 26.07
N TRP A 193 -80.14 -44.75 26.24
CA TRP A 193 -81.40 -44.11 26.61
C TRP A 193 -82.48 -44.30 25.54
N ILE A 194 -82.13 -44.12 24.26
CA ILE A 194 -83.06 -44.37 23.14
C ILE A 194 -83.53 -45.84 23.14
N ALA A 195 -82.60 -46.78 23.35
CA ALA A 195 -82.94 -48.20 23.44
C ALA A 195 -83.89 -48.50 24.61
N LEU A 196 -83.57 -48.00 25.81
CA LEU A 196 -84.42 -48.16 27.00
C LEU A 196 -85.81 -47.54 26.82
N PHE A 197 -85.89 -46.34 26.24
CA PHE A 197 -87.15 -45.67 25.96
C PHE A 197 -88.00 -46.43 24.92
N SER A 198 -87.35 -47.03 23.91
CA SER A 198 -88.02 -47.88 22.92
C SER A 198 -88.55 -49.18 23.52
N LEU A 199 -87.86 -49.74 24.52
CA LEU A 199 -88.31 -50.91 25.29
C LEU A 199 -89.45 -50.60 26.27
N GLN A 200 -89.65 -49.33 26.64
CA GLN A 200 -90.65 -48.90 27.62
C GLN A 200 -91.95 -48.36 26.97
N LEU A 201 -91.94 -48.10 25.65
CA LEU A 201 -93.12 -47.72 24.85
C LEU A 201 -93.73 -48.90 24.05
N CYS A 202 -93.11 -50.08 24.10
CA CYS A 202 -93.70 -51.36 23.66
C CYS A 202 -94.30 -52.10 24.86
#